data_AF-A0A917FGA4-F1
#
_entry.id   AF-A0A917FGA4-F1
#
_cell.length_a   1.000
_cell.length_b   1.000
_cell.length_c   1.000
_cell.angle_alpha   90.00
_cell.angle_beta   90.00
_cell.angle_gamma   90.00
#
_symmetry.space_group_name_H-M   'P 1'
#
loop_
_entity.id
_entity.type
_entity.pdbx_description
1 polymer ?
#
loop_
_entity_poly.entity_id
_entity_poly.type
_entity_poly.pdbx_seq_one_letter_code
_entity_poly.pdbx_strand_id
1 'polypeptide(L)'
;MKTAFFDISPDSVKTAVEQIKGEYNDSLMVMAPFSGKMSMHAPSKTGKNKGYHRIKCEIWIPEDAIQGEDALTDFGAFAVMRLPKARVKDHLKS
;
A
#
# COMPACT_ATOMS: atom_id res chain seq x y z
N MET A 1 13.31 3.59 9.78
CA MET A 1 11.90 3.61 9.31
C MET A 1 11.59 2.22 8.76
N LYS A 2 10.58 1.51 9.29
CA LYS A 2 10.18 0.19 8.76
C LYS A 2 9.51 0.41 7.40
N THR A 3 9.92 -0.34 6.39
CA THR A 3 9.40 -0.19 5.01
C THR A 3 8.19 -1.07 4.72
N ALA A 4 7.91 -2.04 5.58
CA ALA A 4 6.75 -2.92 5.53
C ALA A 4 6.47 -3.49 6.92
N PHE A 5 5.20 -3.75 7.21
CA PHE A 5 4.73 -4.44 8.42
C PHE A 5 4.22 -5.83 8.01
N PHE A 6 4.60 -6.86 8.76
CA PHE A 6 4.23 -8.25 8.52
C PHE A 6 3.26 -8.73 9.61
N ASP A 7 2.48 -9.78 9.30
CA ASP A 7 1.46 -10.38 10.18
C ASP A 7 0.49 -9.34 10.81
N ILE A 8 0.08 -8.35 10.02
CA ILE A 8 -0.84 -7.30 10.49
C ILE A 8 -2.23 -7.86 10.80
N SER A 9 -2.86 -7.32 11.85
CA SER A 9 -4.24 -7.63 12.22
C SER A 9 -5.23 -6.71 11.49
N PRO A 10 -6.53 -7.07 11.43
CA PRO A 10 -7.57 -6.15 10.96
C PRO A 10 -7.57 -4.81 11.73
N ASP A 11 -7.31 -4.84 13.04
CA ASP A 11 -7.23 -3.63 13.87
C ASP A 11 -6.07 -2.72 13.48
N SER A 12 -4.99 -3.27 12.92
CA SER A 12 -3.88 -2.47 12.39
C SER A 12 -4.33 -1.62 11.21
N VAL A 13 -5.14 -2.20 10.31
CA VAL A 13 -5.71 -1.47 9.16
C VAL A 13 -6.71 -0.42 9.64
N LYS A 14 -7.58 -0.79 10.59
CA LYS A 14 -8.51 0.16 11.23
C LYS A 14 -7.78 1.36 11.82
N THR A 15 -6.73 1.10 12.60
CA THR A 15 -5.92 2.13 13.25
C THR A 15 -5.29 3.07 12.22
N ALA A 16 -4.73 2.53 11.13
CA ALA A 16 -4.15 3.34 10.06
C ALA A 16 -5.20 4.25 9.40
N VAL A 17 -6.40 3.73 9.14
CA VAL A 17 -7.51 4.50 8.56
C VAL A 17 -7.98 5.60 9.53
N GLU A 18 -8.11 5.30 10.82
CA GLU A 18 -8.51 6.27 11.85
C GLU A 18 -7.46 7.38 12.01
N GLN A 19 -6.17 7.06 11.94
CA GLN A 19 -5.09 8.04 11.97
C GLN A 19 -5.16 9.00 10.78
N ILE A 20 -5.32 8.49 9.56
CA ILE A 20 -5.45 9.33 8.36
C ILE A 20 -6.67 10.24 8.48
N LYS A 21 -7.82 9.71 8.91
CA LYS A 21 -9.03 10.52 9.11
C LYS A 21 -8.86 11.60 10.18
N GLY A 22 -8.13 11.31 11.26
CA GLY A 22 -7.86 12.29 12.31
C GLY A 22 -6.91 13.41 11.87
N GLU A 23 -6.00 13.12 10.94
CA GLU A 23 -5.09 14.10 10.35
C GLU A 23 -5.77 14.93 9.25
N TYR A 24 -6.63 14.28 8.44
CA TYR A 24 -7.33 14.88 7.30
C TYR A 24 -8.85 14.74 7.45
N ASN A 25 -9.47 15.64 8.22
CA ASN A 25 -10.88 15.57 8.61
C ASN A 25 -11.87 15.79 7.44
N ASP A 26 -11.39 16.35 6.33
CA ASP A 26 -12.12 16.57 5.07
C ASP A 26 -11.95 15.42 4.06
N SER A 27 -11.12 14.43 4.38
CA SER A 27 -10.83 13.31 3.49
C SER A 27 -11.85 12.18 3.58
N LEU A 28 -12.24 11.66 2.42
CA LEU A 28 -12.98 10.40 2.29
C LEU A 28 -12.01 9.25 2.01
N MET A 29 -12.17 8.14 2.73
CA MET A 29 -11.32 6.96 2.55
C MET A 29 -11.85 6.10 1.41
N VAL A 30 -11.02 5.88 0.39
CA VAL A 30 -11.35 5.07 -0.79
C VAL A 30 -10.61 3.74 -0.73
N MET A 31 -11.33 2.63 -0.88
CA MET A 31 -10.75 1.30 -1.08
C MET A 31 -10.93 0.89 -2.55
N ALA A 32 -9.83 0.82 -3.29
CA ALA A 32 -9.83 0.38 -4.68
C ALA A 32 -8.94 -0.85 -4.84
N PRO A 33 -9.42 -1.93 -5.47
CA PRO A 33 -8.60 -3.11 -5.72
C PRO A 33 -7.55 -2.81 -6.80
N PHE A 34 -6.47 -3.59 -6.82
CA PHE A 34 -5.56 -3.60 -7.96
C PHE A 34 -6.30 -4.12 -9.19
N SER A 35 -6.27 -3.37 -10.29
CA SER A 35 -6.63 -3.95 -11.59
C SER A 35 -5.57 -4.99 -11.91
N GLY A 36 -5.97 -6.23 -12.25
CA GLY A 36 -5.17 -7.45 -12.20
C GLY A 36 -3.78 -7.49 -12.86
N LYS A 37 -3.30 -6.39 -13.44
CA LYS A 37 -1.90 -6.15 -13.81
C LYS A 37 -1.08 -5.72 -12.59
N MET A 38 -0.38 -6.67 -11.98
CA MET A 38 0.70 -6.40 -11.03
C MET A 38 2.04 -6.89 -11.61
N SER A 39 3.05 -6.03 -11.64
CA SER A 39 4.41 -6.44 -12.02
C SER A 39 5.33 -6.43 -10.80
N MET A 40 5.92 -7.59 -10.51
CA MET A 40 6.89 -7.75 -9.43
C MET A 40 8.28 -7.90 -10.03
N HIS A 41 9.24 -7.15 -9.48
CA HIS A 41 10.63 -7.21 -9.92
C HIS A 41 11.52 -7.81 -8.84
N ALA A 42 12.60 -8.45 -9.29
CA ALA A 42 13.69 -8.86 -8.40
C ALA A 42 14.23 -7.65 -7.61
N PRO A 43 14.80 -7.87 -6.42
CA PRO A 43 15.37 -6.80 -5.64
C PRO A 43 16.40 -6.00 -6.42
N SER A 44 16.43 -4.67 -6.26
CA SER A 44 17.47 -3.87 -6.87
C SER A 44 18.84 -4.32 -6.34
N LYS A 45 19.83 -4.46 -7.22
CA LYS A 45 21.20 -4.85 -6.83
C LYS A 45 22.09 -3.64 -6.54
N THR A 46 21.69 -2.43 -6.95
CA THR A 46 22.47 -1.20 -6.86
C THR A 46 21.59 0.00 -6.52
N GLY A 47 22.23 1.13 -6.17
CA GLY A 47 21.57 2.40 -5.87
C GLY A 47 20.88 2.47 -4.51
N LYS A 48 20.13 3.56 -4.29
CA LYS A 48 19.44 3.87 -3.01
C LYS A 48 18.45 2.79 -2.56
N ASN A 49 17.89 2.04 -3.51
CA ASN A 49 16.89 1.00 -3.25
C ASN A 49 17.47 -0.43 -3.29
N LYS A 50 18.80 -0.58 -3.14
CA LYS A 50 19.45 -1.90 -3.11
C LYS A 50 18.83 -2.80 -2.04
N GLY A 51 18.51 -4.04 -2.40
CA GLY A 51 17.91 -5.04 -1.51
C GLY A 51 16.39 -5.00 -1.42
N TYR A 52 15.73 -4.01 -2.02
CA TYR A 52 14.27 -3.86 -1.99
C TYR A 52 13.61 -4.44 -3.25
N HIS A 53 12.55 -5.22 -3.05
CA HIS A 53 11.63 -5.63 -4.11
C HIS A 53 10.84 -4.41 -4.61
N ARG A 54 10.64 -4.32 -5.93
CA ARG A 54 9.75 -3.32 -6.53
C ARG A 54 8.47 -4.00 -6.99
N ILE A 55 7.33 -3.56 -6.45
CA ILE A 55 6.00 -3.95 -6.88
C ILE A 55 5.39 -2.74 -7.58
N LYS A 56 4.95 -2.92 -8.83
CA LYS A 56 4.09 -1.93 -9.49
C LYS A 56 2.69 -2.53 -9.59
N CYS A 57 1.71 -1.76 -9.15
CA CYS A 57 0.30 -2.07 -9.26
C CYS A 57 -0.38 -0.96 -10.06
N GLU A 58 -1.50 -1.32 -10.69
CA GLU A 58 -2.37 -0.40 -11.40
C GLU A 58 -3.70 -0.36 -10.64
N ILE A 59 -4.23 0.83 -10.42
CA ILE A 59 -5.53 1.09 -9.78
C ILE A 59 -6.30 1.98 -10.75
N TRP A 60 -7.55 1.61 -11.02
CA TRP A 60 -8.45 2.41 -11.86
C TRP A 60 -9.54 2.98 -10.98
N ILE A 61 -9.68 4.30 -11.03
CA ILE A 61 -10.78 5.02 -10.42
C ILE A 61 -11.60 5.62 -11.57
N PRO A 62 -12.94 5.47 -11.59
CA PRO A 62 -13.77 6.06 -12.63
C PRO A 62 -13.56 7.57 -12.74
N GLU A 63 -13.61 8.10 -13.97
CA GLU A 63 -13.41 9.52 -14.25
C GLU A 63 -14.40 10.41 -13.49
N ASP A 64 -15.65 9.95 -13.34
CA ASP A 64 -16.73 10.67 -12.64
C ASP A 64 -16.68 10.53 -11.11
N ALA A 65 -15.81 9.66 -10.58
CA ALA A 65 -15.67 9.45 -9.14
C ALA A 65 -14.76 10.49 -8.46
N ILE A 66 -14.00 11.27 -9.24
CA ILE A 66 -13.08 12.30 -8.74
C ILE A 66 -13.35 13.62 -9.50
N GLN A 67 -13.38 14.73 -8.78
CA GLN A 67 -13.52 16.07 -9.36
C GLN A 67 -12.36 16.96 -8.91
N GLY A 68 -11.92 17.87 -9.79
CA GLY A 68 -10.83 18.81 -9.51
C GLY A 68 -9.49 18.43 -10.17
N GLU A 69 -8.64 19.44 -10.37
CA GLU A 69 -7.26 19.25 -10.83
C GLU A 69 -6.42 18.65 -9.70
N ASP A 70 -5.46 17.78 -10.04
CA ASP A 70 -4.51 17.13 -9.11
C ASP A 70 -5.10 16.31 -7.95
N ALA A 71 -6.41 16.02 -7.91
CA ALA A 71 -7.04 15.26 -6.84
C ALA A 71 -6.43 13.86 -6.58
N LEU A 72 -5.67 13.30 -7.54
CA LEU A 72 -4.90 12.07 -7.36
C LEU A 72 -3.67 12.22 -6.46
N THR A 73 -3.10 13.42 -6.31
CA THR A 73 -1.94 13.65 -5.43
C THR A 73 -2.29 13.61 -3.95
N ASP A 74 -3.57 13.80 -3.62
CA ASP A 74 -4.09 13.74 -2.25
C ASP A 74 -4.37 12.29 -1.81
N PHE A 75 -4.29 11.32 -2.72
CA PHE A 75 -4.46 9.91 -2.36
C PHE A 75 -3.24 9.37 -1.61
N GLY A 76 -3.39 9.23 -0.31
CA GLY A 76 -2.58 8.31 0.49
C GLY A 76 -3.05 6.87 0.26
N ALA A 77 -2.17 5.99 -0.24
CA ALA A 77 -2.48 4.58 -0.46
C ALA A 77 -1.49 3.64 0.25
N PHE A 78 -2.01 2.56 0.80
CA PHE A 78 -1.21 1.43 1.29
C PHE A 78 -1.74 0.11 0.75
N ALA A 79 -0.85 -0.87 0.59
CA ALA A 79 -1.17 -2.17 0.06
C ALA A 79 -1.21 -3.22 1.18
N VAL A 80 -2.36 -3.89 1.35
CA VAL A 80 -2.47 -5.11 2.16
C VAL A 80 -2.26 -6.30 1.24
N MET A 81 -1.22 -7.09 1.50
CA MET A 81 -0.81 -8.21 0.63
C MET A 81 -0.78 -9.53 1.39
N ARG A 82 -1.20 -10.60 0.72
CA ARG A 82 -1.07 -11.96 1.24
C ARG A 82 0.26 -12.58 0.80
N LEU A 83 1.04 -13.06 1.77
CA LEU A 83 2.22 -13.90 1.54
C LEU A 83 2.04 -15.24 2.26
N PRO A 84 2.33 -16.39 1.62
CA PRO A 84 2.38 -17.66 2.34
C PRO A 84 3.44 -17.61 3.45
N LYS A 85 3.09 -18.00 4.68
CA LYS A 85 4.02 -17.99 5.84
C LYS A 85 5.33 -18.74 5.54
N ALA A 86 5.27 -19.83 4.76
CA ALA A 86 6.45 -20.60 4.34
C ALA A 86 7.46 -19.81 3.46
N ARG A 87 7.05 -18.69 2.86
CA ARG A 87 7.89 -17.84 2.00
C ARG A 87 8.42 -16.59 2.71
N VAL A 88 8.15 -16.45 4.00
CA VAL A 88 8.60 -15.32 4.83
C VAL A 88 9.69 -15.82 5.79
N LYS A 89 10.72 -14.99 6.04
CA LYS A 89 11.78 -15.31 7.00
C LYS A 89 11.22 -15.26 8.43
N ASP A 90 11.68 -16.13 9.32
CA ASP A 90 11.07 -16.32 10.65
C ASP A 90 11.06 -15.05 11.52
N HIS A 91 12.12 -14.24 11.47
CA HIS A 91 12.20 -12.97 12.19
C HIS A 91 11.19 -11.90 11.73
N LEU A 92 10.44 -12.15 10.65
CA LEU A 92 9.38 -11.27 10.14
C LEU A 92 7.98 -11.83 10.42
N LYS A 93 7.85 -12.98 11.08
CA LYS A 93 6.56 -13.62 11.41
C LYS A 93 6.08 -13.31 12.82
N SER A 94 6.82 -12.46 13.53
CA SER A 94 6.64 -12.10 14.93
C SER A 94 5.65 -10.97 15.13
#